data_AF-A0A7C9JJ92-F1
#
_entry.id   AF-A0A7C9JJ92-F1
#
_cell.length_a   1.000
_cell.length_b   1.000
_cell.length_c   1.000
_cell.angle_alpha   90.00
_cell.angle_beta   90.00
_cell.angle_gamma   90.00
#
_symmetry.space_group_name_H-M   'P 1'
#
loop_
_entity.id
_entity.type
_entity.pdbx_description
1 polymer ?
#
loop_
_entity_poly.entity_id
_entity_poly.type
_entity_poly.pdbx_seq_one_letter_code
_entity_poly.pdbx_strand_id
1 'polypeptide(L)' 'MKDKVEVKKITSKSEAAKLLRELAEQVEAGQVKVGEVTVNLPESFECELEYKVKEDKHQIEVEFEWKG' A
#
# COMPACT_ATOMS: atom_id res chain seq x y z
N MET A 1 11.42 9.91 14.44
CA MET A 1 12.07 9.47 13.19
C MET A 1 10.94 9.15 12.22
N LYS A 2 10.91 9.75 11.02
CA LYS A 2 9.91 9.39 10.00
C LYS A 2 10.57 8.35 9.09
N ASP A 3 10.54 7.10 9.52
CA ASP A 3 11.11 5.99 8.75
C ASP A 3 10.11 5.59 7.65
N LYS A 4 9.96 6.46 6.63
CA LYS A 4 9.14 6.16 5.45
C LYS A 4 9.96 5.28 4.52
N VAL A 5 9.53 4.03 4.34
CA VAL A 5 10.04 3.16 3.27
C VAL A 5 9.09 3.26 2.07
N GLU A 6 9.64 3.55 0.90
CA GLU A 6 8.86 3.75 -0.33
C GLU A 6 9.50 2.96 -1.48
N VAL A 7 8.70 2.14 -2.17
CA VAL A 7 9.12 1.42 -3.38
C VAL A 7 8.38 2.02 -4.56
N LYS A 8 9.11 2.58 -5.54
CA LYS A 8 8.54 3.12 -6.78
C LYS A 8 9.02 2.32 -7.97
N LYS A 9 8.09 1.92 -8.83
CA LYS A 9 8.38 1.33 -10.13
C LYS A 9 7.35 1.82 -11.14
N ILE A 10 7.78 2.08 -12.37
CA ILE A 10 6.86 2.27 -13.51
C ILE A 10 6.38 0.88 -13.93
N THR A 11 5.06 0.68 -13.97
CA THR A 11 4.44 -0.62 -14.24
C THR A 11 3.38 -0.49 -15.33
N SER A 12 3.15 -1.60 -16.04
CA SER A 12 1.96 -1.77 -16.87
C SER A 12 0.71 -2.01 -16.03
N LYS A 13 -0.49 -1.88 -16.63
CA LYS A 13 -1.77 -2.16 -15.95
C LYS A 13 -1.83 -3.57 -15.35
N SER A 14 -1.28 -4.56 -16.05
CA SER A 14 -1.25 -5.96 -15.60
C SER A 14 -0.29 -6.17 -14.42
N GLU A 15 0.90 -5.56 -14.45
CA GLU A 15 1.83 -5.58 -13.34
C GLU A 15 1.25 -4.88 -12.10
N ALA A 16 0.58 -3.74 -12.28
CA ALA A 16 -0.12 -3.05 -11.18
C ALA A 16 -1.24 -3.92 -10.57
N ALA A 17 -2.05 -4.57 -11.41
CA ALA A 17 -3.09 -5.49 -10.92
C ALA A 17 -2.50 -6.72 -10.22
N LYS A 18 -1.34 -7.23 -10.65
CA LYS A 18 -0.63 -8.30 -9.96
C LYS A 18 -0.17 -7.83 -8.57
N LEU A 19 0.44 -6.64 -8.48
CA LEU A 19 0.87 -6.06 -7.21
C LEU A 19 -0.29 -5.90 -6.23
N LEU A 20 -1.46 -5.43 -6.69
CA LEU A 20 -2.64 -5.28 -5.83
C LEU A 20 -3.16 -6.63 -5.30
N ARG A 21 -3.08 -7.70 -6.09
CA ARG A 21 -3.45 -9.05 -5.64
C ARG A 21 -2.45 -9.58 -4.60
N GLU A 22 -1.16 -9.40 -4.86
CA GLU A 22 -0.11 -9.78 -3.89
C GLU A 22 -0.25 -9.00 -2.58
N LEU A 23 -0.62 -7.72 -2.65
CA LEU A 23 -0.93 -6.91 -1.47
C LEU A 23 -2.14 -7.46 -0.72
N ALA A 24 -3.22 -7.83 -1.42
CA ALA A 24 -4.40 -8.42 -0.80
C ALA A 24 -4.07 -9.73 -0.07
N GLU A 25 -3.31 -10.64 -0.70
CA GLU A 25 -2.84 -11.90 -0.09
C GLU A 25 -2.01 -11.63 1.18
N GLN A 26 -1.16 -10.61 1.16
CA GLN A 26 -0.35 -10.21 2.31
C GLN A 26 -1.19 -9.63 3.46
N VAL A 27 -2.20 -8.82 3.14
CA VAL A 27 -3.13 -8.28 4.13
C VAL A 27 -3.91 -9.40 4.82
N GLU A 28 -4.41 -10.37 4.05
CA GLU A 28 -5.09 -11.56 4.60
C GLU A 28 -4.17 -12.40 5.50
N ALA A 29 -2.87 -12.46 5.19
CA ALA A 29 -1.87 -13.11 6.03
C ALA A 29 -1.50 -12.32 7.30
N GLY A 30 -2.02 -11.09 7.47
CA GLY A 30 -1.75 -10.22 8.61
C GLY A 30 -0.40 -9.51 8.56
N GLN A 31 0.29 -9.54 7.41
CA GLN A 31 1.64 -9.01 7.27
C GLN A 31 1.91 -8.51 5.85
N VAL A 32 2.32 -7.24 5.73
CA VAL A 32 2.68 -6.62 4.44
C VAL A 32 4.19 -6.42 4.36
N LYS A 33 4.76 -6.72 3.19
CA LYS A 33 6.18 -6.45 2.89
C LYS A 33 6.30 -5.18 2.05
N VAL A 34 7.00 -4.18 2.57
CA VAL A 34 7.30 -2.91 1.90
C VAL A 34 8.82 -2.79 1.74
N GLY A 35 9.32 -3.08 0.53
CA GLY A 35 10.76 -3.15 0.28
C GLY A 35 11.42 -4.24 1.13
N GLU A 36 12.32 -3.83 2.03
CA GLU A 36 12.98 -4.73 2.99
C GLU A 36 12.27 -4.81 4.34
N VAL A 37 11.26 -3.96 4.57
CA VAL A 37 10.52 -3.92 5.83
C VAL A 37 9.31 -4.83 5.77
N THR A 38 9.06 -5.50 6.89
CA THR A 38 7.87 -6.31 7.14
C THR A 38 7.03 -5.60 8.21
N VAL A 39 5.77 -5.35 7.89
CA VAL A 39 4.80 -4.65 8.75
C VAL A 39 3.72 -5.63 9.17
N ASN A 40 3.59 -5.87 10.47
CA ASN A 40 2.48 -6.66 11.02
C ASN A 40 1.24 -5.78 11.12
N LEU A 41 0.11 -6.28 10.63
CA LEU A 41 -1.17 -5.62 10.72
C LEU A 41 -1.92 -6.09 11.98
N PRO A 42 -2.62 -5.19 12.69
CA PRO A 42 -3.55 -5.60 13.74
C PRO A 42 -4.77 -6.32 13.14
N GLU A 43 -5.58 -6.96 13.98
CA GLU A 43 -6.83 -7.63 13.57
C GLU A 43 -7.83 -6.66 12.91
N SER A 44 -7.80 -5.39 13.29
CA SER A 44 -8.62 -4.34 12.68
C SER A 44 -7.84 -3.02 12.57
N PHE A 45 -8.05 -2.34 11.46
CA PHE A 45 -7.44 -1.05 11.12
C PHE A 45 -8.37 -0.29 10.15
N GLU A 46 -8.16 1.01 10.02
CA GLU A 46 -8.87 1.82 9.03
C GLU A 46 -8.28 1.57 7.65
N CYS A 47 -9.15 1.44 6.63
CA CYS A 47 -8.76 1.17 5.24
C CYS A 47 -9.45 2.17 4.33
N GLU A 48 -8.66 2.99 3.64
CA GLU A 48 -9.14 4.03 2.74
C GLU A 48 -8.62 3.83 1.31
N LEU A 49 -9.48 4.13 0.33
CA LEU A 49 -9.13 4.21 -1.09
C LEU A 49 -9.41 5.64 -1.57
N GLU A 50 -8.37 6.42 -1.74
CA GLU A 50 -8.47 7.80 -2.20
C GLU A 50 -8.15 7.95 -3.70
N TYR A 51 -8.79 8.93 -4.34
CA TYR A 51 -8.41 9.44 -5.65
C TYR A 51 -8.25 10.95 -5.58
N LYS A 52 -7.08 11.45 -6.00
CA LYS A 52 -6.77 12.88 -6.01
C LYS A 52 -6.12 13.32 -7.31
N VAL A 53 -6.34 14.59 -7.65
CA VAL A 53 -5.68 15.28 -8.76
C VAL A 53 -4.86 16.43 -8.17
N LYS A 54 -3.54 16.39 -8.34
CA LYS A 54 -2.62 17.41 -7.83
C LYS A 54 -1.56 17.73 -8.88
N GLU A 55 -1.43 19.00 -9.26
CA GLU A 55 -0.43 19.46 -10.25
C GLU A 55 -0.46 18.60 -11.53
N ASP A 56 -1.66 18.42 -12.10
CA ASP A 56 -1.94 17.61 -13.30
C ASP A 56 -1.59 16.11 -13.19
N LYS A 57 -1.36 15.61 -11.97
CA LYS A 57 -1.14 14.18 -11.70
C LYS A 57 -2.38 13.56 -11.10
N HIS A 58 -2.82 12.47 -11.71
CA HIS A 58 -3.82 11.57 -11.16
C HIS A 58 -3.14 10.59 -10.20
N GLN A 59 -3.68 10.45 -8.99
CA GLN A 59 -3.17 9.55 -7.97
C GLN A 59 -4.31 8.75 -7.38
N ILE A 60 -4.07 7.45 -7.21
CA ILE A 60 -4.92 6.54 -6.45
C ILE A 60 -4.04 6.01 -5.32
N GLU A 61 -4.51 6.13 -4.09
CA GLU A 61 -3.80 5.68 -2.89
C GLU A 61 -4.69 4.72 -2.10
N VAL A 62 -4.09 3.63 -1.62
CA VAL A 62 -4.70 2.71 -0.66
C VAL A 62 -3.94 2.91 0.63
N GLU A 63 -4.63 3.34 1.67
CA GLU A 63 -4.04 3.66 2.96
C GLU A 63 -4.63 2.77 4.05
N PHE A 64 -3.75 2.26 4.92
CA PHE A 64 -4.12 1.51 6.11
C PHE A 64 -3.58 2.25 7.33
N GLU A 65 -4.45 2.61 8.28
CA GLU A 65 -4.06 3.35 9.48
C GLU A 65 -4.50 2.63 10.77
N TRP A 66 -3.58 2.57 11.73
CA TRP A 66 -3.84 2.03 13.06
C TRP A 66 -2.92 2.67 14.11
N LYS A 67 -3.31 2.54 15.38
CA LYS A 67 -2.48 2.96 16.52
C LYS A 67 -1.44 1.89 16.81
N GLY A 68 -0.17 2.28 16.83
CA GLY A 68 0.99 1.43 17.18
C GLY A 68 1.43 1.56 18.63
#